data_AF-D7UWN8-F1
#
_entry.id   AF-D7UWN8-F1
#
_cell.length_a   1.000
_cell.length_b   1.000
_cell.length_c   1.000
_cell.angle_alpha   90.00
_cell.angle_beta   90.00
_cell.angle_gamma   90.00
#
_symmetry.space_group_name_H-M   'P 1'
#
loop_
_entity.id
_entity.type
_entity.pdbx_description
1 polymer ?
#
loop_
_entity_poly.entity_id
_entity_poly.type
_entity_poly.pdbx_seq_one_letter_code
_entity_poly.pdbx_strand_id
1 'polypeptide(L)'
;MKLKNNYRIIIPILATILIVILLGGWHMHKKEQEKEAILEKQKSRIELFYKYNYEGIKKITYTDIHTIPTGTYVIEGYVNDDPELKFDADVDPDTNFESSGATSDELDRLVKKEYRFKVKKVSKILEEQKEKQSH
;
A
#
# COMPACT_ATOMS: atom_id res chain seq x y z
N MET A 1 15.70 -25.49 57.16
CA MET A 1 14.86 -24.96 56.06
C MET A 1 15.70 -24.95 54.77
N LYS A 2 15.61 -25.98 53.93
CA LYS A 2 16.40 -26.07 52.68
C LYS A 2 15.58 -25.48 51.53
N LEU A 3 15.83 -24.21 51.19
CA LEU A 3 15.42 -23.63 49.90
C LEU A 3 16.26 -24.29 48.79
N LYS A 4 15.92 -25.53 48.41
CA LYS A 4 16.68 -26.31 47.43
C LYS A 4 15.91 -26.39 46.12
N ASN A 5 16.48 -25.77 45.08
CA ASN A 5 16.33 -26.09 43.65
C ASN A 5 15.07 -25.68 42.88
N ASN A 6 14.22 -24.78 43.37
CA ASN A 6 13.09 -24.27 42.55
C ASN A 6 13.59 -23.61 41.25
N TYR A 7 14.77 -22.97 41.29
CA TYR A 7 15.42 -22.37 40.11
C TYR A 7 15.75 -23.38 39.00
N ARG A 8 16.01 -24.65 39.30
CA ARG A 8 16.32 -25.66 38.27
C ARG A 8 15.12 -25.96 37.37
N ILE A 9 13.90 -25.72 37.86
CA ILE A 9 12.64 -25.88 37.11
C ILE A 9 12.15 -24.52 36.60
N ILE A 10 12.34 -23.43 37.37
CA ILE A 10 11.90 -22.09 36.98
C ILE A 10 12.73 -21.51 35.81
N ILE A 11 14.05 -21.72 35.80
CA ILE A 11 14.93 -21.21 34.73
C ILE A 11 14.55 -21.73 33.34
N PRO A 12 14.34 -23.04 33.10
CA PRO A 12 13.93 -23.51 31.77
C PRO A 12 12.54 -22.99 31.37
N ILE A 13 11.60 -22.86 32.32
CA ILE A 13 10.27 -22.27 32.03
C ILE A 13 10.41 -20.82 31.58
N LEU A 14 11.19 -20.01 32.29
CA LEU A 14 11.46 -18.61 31.90
C LEU A 14 12.16 -18.52 30.55
N ALA A 15 13.13 -19.40 30.28
CA ALA A 15 13.81 -19.46 29.00
C ALA A 15 12.84 -19.81 27.85
N THR A 16 11.93 -20.77 28.06
CA THR A 16 10.89 -21.10 27.07
C THR A 16 9.95 -19.94 26.82
N ILE A 17 9.50 -19.23 27.86
CA ILE A 17 8.66 -18.03 27.71
C ILE A 17 9.38 -16.96 26.89
N LEU A 18 10.67 -16.73 27.18
CA LEU A 18 11.48 -15.76 26.45
C LEU A 18 11.58 -16.11 24.95
N ILE A 19 11.79 -17.40 24.62
CA ILE A 19 11.85 -17.87 23.23
C ILE A 19 10.51 -17.64 22.51
N VAL A 20 9.37 -17.93 23.15
CA VAL A 20 8.04 -17.70 22.55
C VAL A 20 7.81 -16.21 22.27
N ILE A 21 8.20 -15.32 23.19
CA ILE A 21 8.09 -13.87 22.99
C ILE A 21 8.96 -13.41 21.81
N LEU A 22 10.21 -13.88 21.74
CA LEU A 22 11.13 -13.53 20.65
C LEU A 22 10.61 -14.01 19.28
N LEU A 23 10.10 -15.26 19.20
CA LEU A 23 9.51 -15.80 17.99
C LEU A 23 8.23 -15.05 17.58
N GLY A 24 7.37 -14.72 18.54
CA GLY A 24 6.16 -13.92 18.30
C GLY A 24 6.48 -12.52 17.78
N GLY A 25 7.45 -11.84 18.41
CA GLY A 25 7.92 -10.53 17.97
C GLY A 25 8.53 -10.56 16.57
N TRP A 26 9.35 -11.56 16.27
CA TRP A 26 9.93 -11.73 14.93
C TRP A 26 8.87 -11.97 13.85
N HIS A 27 7.88 -12.82 14.13
CA HIS A 27 6.78 -13.12 13.21
C HIS A 27 5.92 -11.88 12.92
N MET A 28 5.59 -11.09 13.95
CA MET A 28 4.87 -9.83 13.77
C MET A 28 5.67 -8.84 12.92
N HIS A 29 6.95 -8.68 13.21
CA HIS A 29 7.81 -7.74 12.49
C HIS A 29 7.94 -8.11 11.01
N LYS A 30 8.08 -9.41 10.70
CA LYS A 30 8.13 -9.88 9.30
C LYS A 30 6.83 -9.57 8.55
N LYS A 31 5.66 -9.79 9.18
CA LYS A 31 4.36 -9.46 8.58
C LYS A 31 4.19 -7.97 8.32
N GLU A 32 4.68 -7.14 9.24
CA GLU A 32 4.65 -5.68 9.08
C GLU A 32 5.50 -5.24 7.88
N GLN A 33 6.72 -5.76 7.74
CA GLN A 33 7.58 -5.49 6.57
C GLN A 33 6.94 -5.94 5.25
N GLU A 34 6.32 -7.12 5.22
CA GLU A 34 5.61 -7.61 4.03
C GLU A 34 4.44 -6.68 3.65
N LYS A 35 3.68 -6.20 4.65
CA LYS A 35 2.59 -5.24 4.44
C LYS A 35 3.09 -3.90 3.91
N GLU A 36 4.17 -3.36 4.47
CA GLU A 36 4.80 -2.12 3.99
C GLU A 36 5.27 -2.25 2.54
N ALA A 37 5.95 -3.35 2.20
CA ALA A 37 6.41 -3.59 0.83
C ALA A 37 5.25 -3.68 -0.18
N ILE A 38 4.16 -4.34 0.20
CA ILE A 38 2.94 -4.39 -0.62
C ILE A 38 2.37 -2.99 -0.80
N LEU A 39 2.26 -2.21 0.27
CA LEU A 39 1.71 -0.86 0.23
C LEU A 39 2.54 0.09 -0.65
N GLU A 40 3.86 0.09 -0.52
CA GLU A 40 4.75 0.92 -1.34
C GLU A 40 4.66 0.58 -2.84
N LYS A 41 4.50 -0.71 -3.15
CA LYS A 41 4.22 -1.15 -4.52
C LYS A 41 2.90 -0.57 -5.04
N GLN A 42 1.85 -0.54 -4.21
CA GLN A 42 0.54 -0.02 -4.62
C GLN A 42 0.58 1.51 -4.79
N LYS A 43 1.25 2.24 -3.89
CA LYS A 43 1.52 3.68 -4.03
C LYS A 43 2.19 4.00 -5.36
N SER A 44 3.26 3.27 -5.70
CA SER A 44 3.97 3.46 -6.97
C SER A 44 3.06 3.27 -8.20
N ARG A 45 2.09 2.36 -8.12
CA ARG A 45 1.13 2.10 -9.20
C ARG A 45 0.06 3.19 -9.29
N ILE A 46 -0.43 3.68 -8.16
CA ILE A 46 -1.34 4.82 -8.07
C ILE A 46 -0.66 6.06 -8.68
N GLU A 47 0.60 6.29 -8.35
CA GLU A 47 1.37 7.40 -8.91
C GLU A 47 1.53 7.30 -10.43
N LEU A 48 1.88 6.11 -10.93
CA LEU A 48 1.96 5.87 -12.36
C LEU A 48 0.62 6.11 -13.06
N PHE A 49 -0.48 5.66 -12.46
CA PHE A 49 -1.82 5.86 -13.02
C PHE A 49 -2.19 7.34 -13.16
N TYR A 50 -2.04 8.13 -12.09
CA TYR A 50 -2.40 9.55 -12.14
C TYR A 50 -1.48 10.34 -13.06
N LYS A 51 -0.15 10.14 -12.99
CA LYS A 51 0.80 10.79 -13.90
C LYS A 51 0.57 10.47 -15.37
N TYR A 52 0.12 9.25 -15.67
CA TYR A 52 -0.13 8.84 -17.03
C TYR A 52 -1.49 9.33 -17.55
N ASN A 53 -2.56 9.22 -16.75
CA ASN A 53 -3.92 9.48 -17.23
C ASN A 53 -4.37 10.94 -17.08
N TYR A 54 -3.74 11.73 -16.21
CA TYR A 54 -4.16 13.09 -15.88
C TYR A 54 -3.10 14.11 -16.33
N GLU A 55 -3.55 15.31 -16.65
CA GLU A 55 -2.73 16.43 -17.06
C GLU A 55 -2.06 17.10 -15.87
N GLY A 56 -0.77 17.40 -15.98
CA GLY A 56 -0.07 18.25 -15.01
C GLY A 56 0.17 17.65 -13.63
N ILE A 57 -0.02 16.35 -13.42
CA ILE A 57 0.30 15.69 -12.15
C ILE A 57 1.82 15.59 -11.97
N LYS A 58 2.35 16.26 -10.94
CA LYS A 58 3.78 16.29 -10.61
C LYS A 58 4.08 15.53 -9.33
N LYS A 59 3.21 15.67 -8.33
CA LYS A 59 3.38 15.13 -6.98
C LYS A 59 2.08 14.51 -6.48
N ILE A 60 2.21 13.45 -5.69
CA ILE A 60 1.13 12.85 -4.93
C ILE A 60 1.49 12.92 -3.44
N THR A 61 0.51 13.24 -2.61
CA THR A 61 0.60 13.17 -1.16
C THR A 61 -0.46 12.19 -0.66
N TYR A 62 -0.01 11.14 0.04
CA TYR A 62 -0.89 10.18 0.69
C TYR A 62 -1.29 10.69 2.07
N THR A 63 -2.55 10.53 2.43
CA THR A 63 -3.13 11.12 3.66
C THR A 63 -3.63 10.08 4.63
N ASP A 64 -4.31 9.04 4.15
CA ASP A 64 -4.80 7.96 4.98
C ASP A 64 -4.79 6.62 4.23
N ILE A 65 -4.76 5.54 5.02
CA ILE A 65 -4.93 4.18 4.52
C ILE A 65 -5.78 3.42 5.54
N HIS A 66 -6.95 2.99 5.11
CA HIS A 66 -7.83 2.18 5.94
C HIS A 66 -8.37 0.97 5.16
N THR A 67 -8.94 0.01 5.89
CA THR A 67 -9.52 -1.20 5.32
C THR A 67 -11.02 -1.19 5.56
N ILE A 68 -11.80 -1.34 4.49
CA ILE A 68 -13.26 -1.42 4.57
C ILE A 68 -13.71 -2.87 4.84
N PRO A 69 -14.98 -3.14 5.23
CA PRO A 69 -15.43 -4.48 5.65
C PRO A 69 -15.21 -5.61 4.63
N THR A 70 -15.09 -5.29 3.35
CA THR A 70 -14.79 -6.27 2.29
C THR A 70 -13.32 -6.71 2.27
N GLY A 71 -12.46 -6.09 3.06
CA GLY A 71 -11.01 -6.33 3.07
C GLY A 71 -10.22 -5.46 2.09
N THR A 72 -10.89 -4.64 1.28
CA THR A 72 -10.25 -3.69 0.36
C THR A 72 -9.52 -2.60 1.14
N TYR A 73 -8.29 -2.30 0.76
CA TYR A 73 -7.56 -1.14 1.24
C TYR A 73 -7.99 0.09 0.44
N VAL A 74 -8.42 1.13 1.14
CA VAL A 74 -8.67 2.46 0.57
C VAL A 74 -7.45 3.31 0.89
N ILE A 75 -6.77 3.79 -0.15
CA ILE A 75 -5.61 4.67 -0.03
C ILE A 75 -6.04 6.06 -0.48
N GLU A 76 -6.08 7.00 0.46
CA GLU A 76 -6.51 8.38 0.22
C GLU A 76 -5.31 9.29 -0.02
N GLY A 77 -5.50 10.29 -0.88
CA GLY A 77 -4.47 11.29 -1.11
C GLY A 77 -4.95 12.46 -1.95
N TYR A 78 -4.02 13.35 -2.25
CA TYR A 78 -4.24 14.46 -3.16
C TYR A 78 -3.00 14.72 -4.01
N VAL A 79 -3.17 15.46 -5.11
CA VAL A 79 -2.10 15.74 -6.07
C VAL A 79 -1.65 17.20 -6.01
N ASN A 80 -0.43 17.47 -6.47
CA ASN A 80 0.12 18.82 -6.68
C ASN A 80 0.06 19.77 -5.47
N ASP A 81 0.11 19.20 -4.26
CA ASP A 81 0.00 19.95 -3.01
C ASP A 81 -1.35 20.70 -2.83
N ASP A 82 -2.37 20.26 -3.56
CA ASP A 82 -3.71 20.84 -3.55
C ASP A 82 -4.75 19.85 -2.96
N PRO A 83 -5.24 20.09 -1.73
CA PRO A 83 -6.23 19.22 -1.10
C PRO A 83 -7.58 19.13 -1.82
N GLU A 84 -7.90 20.07 -2.73
CA GLU A 84 -9.12 19.98 -3.56
C GLU A 84 -8.97 18.89 -4.63
N LEU A 85 -7.75 18.62 -5.08
CA LEU A 85 -7.43 17.59 -6.07
C LEU A 85 -7.23 16.21 -5.41
N LYS A 86 -8.24 15.78 -4.65
CA LYS A 86 -8.20 14.53 -3.88
C LYS A 86 -8.66 13.29 -4.65
N PHE A 87 -8.18 12.14 -4.20
CA PHE A 87 -8.57 10.83 -4.68
C PHE A 87 -8.60 9.79 -3.56
N ASP A 88 -9.35 8.73 -3.82
CA ASP A 88 -9.31 7.46 -3.12
C ASP A 88 -8.91 6.38 -4.12
N ALA A 89 -8.03 5.47 -3.73
CA ALA A 89 -7.61 4.35 -4.55
C ALA A 89 -7.98 3.04 -3.87
N ASP A 90 -8.85 2.26 -4.52
CA ASP A 90 -9.29 0.97 -4.02
C ASP A 90 -8.29 -0.11 -4.44
N VAL A 91 -7.69 -0.76 -3.45
CA VAL A 91 -6.70 -1.80 -3.64
C VAL A 91 -7.17 -3.08 -2.97
N ASP A 92 -7.47 -4.07 -3.81
CA ASP A 92 -7.74 -5.42 -3.34
C ASP A 92 -6.45 -6.04 -2.77
N PRO A 93 -6.50 -6.70 -1.59
CA PRO A 93 -5.33 -7.35 -0.98
C PRO A 93 -4.65 -8.38 -1.88
N ASP A 94 -5.41 -9.03 -2.78
CA ASP A 94 -4.93 -10.13 -3.62
C ASP A 94 -4.49 -9.67 -5.01
N THR A 95 -4.73 -8.40 -5.37
CA THR A 95 -4.43 -7.89 -6.71
C THR A 95 -3.68 -6.56 -6.70
N ASN A 96 -3.19 -6.15 -7.87
CA ASN A 96 -2.54 -4.87 -8.00
C ASN A 96 -3.56 -3.80 -8.39
N PHE A 97 -3.40 -2.58 -7.89
CA PHE A 97 -4.16 -1.42 -8.33
C PHE A 97 -4.06 -1.26 -9.85
N GLU A 98 -5.20 -1.11 -10.51
CA GLU A 98 -5.26 -0.90 -11.97
C GLU A 98 -5.88 0.46 -12.33
N SER A 99 -7.00 0.84 -11.70
CA SER A 99 -7.69 2.12 -11.93
C SER A 99 -8.91 2.37 -11.01
N SER A 100 -9.08 1.63 -9.91
CA SER A 100 -10.32 1.66 -9.11
C SER A 100 -10.27 2.72 -8.03
N GLY A 101 -11.38 3.41 -7.79
CA GLY A 101 -11.47 4.40 -6.73
C GLY A 101 -12.27 5.63 -7.15
N ALA A 102 -12.29 6.62 -6.29
CA ALA A 102 -13.00 7.88 -6.49
C ALA A 102 -12.02 9.04 -6.66
N THR A 103 -12.48 10.10 -7.32
CA THR A 103 -11.75 11.37 -7.43
C THR A 103 -12.71 12.52 -7.16
N SER A 104 -12.15 13.65 -6.74
CA SER A 104 -12.86 14.94 -6.73
C SER A 104 -13.25 15.37 -8.15
N ASP A 105 -14.29 16.19 -8.26
CA ASP A 105 -14.70 16.79 -9.53
C ASP A 105 -13.57 17.66 -10.12
N GLU A 106 -12.79 18.32 -9.26
CA GLU A 106 -11.64 19.12 -9.63
C GLU A 106 -10.52 18.28 -10.26
N LEU A 107 -10.22 17.12 -9.67
CA LEU A 107 -9.23 16.18 -10.22
C LEU A 107 -9.73 15.50 -11.50
N ASP A 108 -11.00 15.10 -11.59
CA ASP A 108 -11.59 14.48 -12.78
C ASP A 108 -11.50 15.40 -14.01
N ARG A 109 -11.60 16.72 -13.81
CA ARG A 109 -11.40 17.70 -14.90
C ARG A 109 -10.01 17.67 -15.51
N LEU A 110 -9.01 17.15 -14.79
CA LEU A 110 -7.63 17.01 -15.26
C LEU A 110 -7.40 15.71 -16.04
N VAL A 111 -8.39 14.83 -16.19
CA VAL A 111 -8.23 13.63 -17.04
C VAL A 111 -7.88 14.07 -18.47
N LYS A 112 -6.79 13.52 -19.01
CA LYS A 112 -6.36 13.79 -20.39
C LYS A 112 -7.48 13.51 -21.37
N LYS A 113 -7.60 14.35 -22.40
CA LYS A 113 -8.70 14.29 -23.36
C LYS A 113 -8.86 12.91 -24.01
N GLU A 114 -7.78 12.21 -24.30
CA GLU A 114 -7.78 10.85 -24.86
C GLU A 114 -8.28 9.76 -23.88
N TYR A 115 -8.29 10.05 -22.58
CA TYR A 115 -8.68 9.12 -21.51
C TYR A 115 -9.99 9.50 -20.81
N ARG A 116 -10.61 10.61 -21.20
CA ARG A 116 -11.92 11.09 -20.69
C ARG A 116 -13.01 10.04 -20.57
N PHE A 117 -13.09 9.13 -21.55
CA PHE A 117 -14.10 8.06 -21.55
C PHE A 117 -13.60 6.75 -20.97
N LYS A 118 -12.27 6.56 -20.95
CA LYS A 118 -11.64 5.32 -20.53
C LYS A 118 -10.19 5.57 -20.15
N VAL A 119 -9.94 5.65 -18.85
CA VAL A 119 -8.58 5.65 -18.29
C VAL A 119 -7.84 4.38 -18.67
N LYS A 120 -6.54 4.51 -18.87
CA LYS A 120 -5.65 3.38 -19.11
C LYS A 120 -5.27 2.73 -17.79
N LYS A 121 -5.49 1.42 -17.72
CA LYS A 121 -5.09 0.58 -16.59
C LYS A 121 -3.57 0.53 -16.46
N VAL A 122 -3.06 0.45 -15.23
CA VAL A 122 -1.61 0.42 -14.94
C VAL A 122 -0.87 -0.70 -15.69
N SER A 123 -1.44 -1.90 -15.77
CA SER A 123 -0.88 -3.02 -16.55
C SER A 123 -0.60 -2.63 -18.01
N LYS A 124 -1.55 -1.96 -18.66
CA LYS A 124 -1.41 -1.49 -20.04
C LYS A 124 -0.39 -0.35 -20.18
N ILE A 125 -0.31 0.54 -19.20
CA ILE A 125 0.73 1.58 -19.16
C ILE A 125 2.12 0.95 -19.14
N LEU A 126 2.31 -0.06 -18.28
CA LEU A 126 3.59 -0.76 -18.14
C LEU A 126 3.99 -1.55 -19.39
N GLU A 127 3.03 -2.20 -20.07
CA GLU A 127 3.27 -2.88 -21.35
C GLU A 127 3.82 -1.90 -22.40
N GLU A 128 3.15 -0.76 -22.59
CA GLU A 128 3.57 0.25 -23.58
C GLU A 128 4.93 0.87 -23.26
N GLN A 129 5.25 1.06 -21.99
CA GLN A 129 6.57 1.57 -21.59
C GLN A 129 7.69 0.58 -21.91
N LYS A 130 7.45 -0.73 -21.73
CA LYS A 130 8.43 -1.78 -22.07
C LYS A 130 8.66 -1.88 -23.57
N GLU A 131 7.60 -1.79 -24.38
CA GLU A 131 7.70 -1.82 -25.84
C GLU A 131 8.52 -0.64 -26.38
N LYS A 132 8.29 0.56 -25.82
CA LYS A 132 9.05 1.78 -26.18
C LYS A 132 10.52 1.74 -25.79
N GLN A 133 10.89 1.01 -24.74
CA GLN A 133 12.28 0.84 -24.31
C GLN A 133 13.01 -0.26 -25.09
N SER A 134 12.27 -1.11 -25.80
CA SER A 134 12.82 -2.22 -26.58
C SER A 134 13.10 -1.84 -28.04
N HIS A 135 12.85 -0.59 -28.43
CA HIS A 135 13.12 0.01 -29.74
C HIS A 135 14.08 1.19 -29.57
#